data_AF-A0A951HJQ7-F1
#
_entry.id   AF-A0A951HJQ7-F1
#
_cell.length_a   1.000
_cell.length_b   1.000
_cell.length_c   1.000
_cell.angle_alpha   90.00
_cell.angle_beta   90.00
_cell.angle_gamma   90.00
#
_symmetry.space_group_name_H-M   'P 1'
#
loop_
_entity.id
_entity.type
_entity.pdbx_description
1 polymer ?
#
loop_
_entity_poly.entity_id
_entity_poly.type
_entity_poly.pdbx_seq_one_letter_code
_entity_poly.pdbx_strand_id
1 'polypeptide(L)'
;MIFSRYKGTPPSVSAWLSAEVDRTAARHQKRGSAFKSQAYLRPDLKHPWPLVAMFMPWPRLSGLVDPGAAKHADRVDLQKTMKAVLRGELKDAGVRVARRNVPGRKTWQLAFALERKLGGQAMADAVIRKTLGRKPTEAWNQADTIETISERELSELTRWLVGMPGPVVARLLKRHDPDLLLDPDGLIRSFRFSWSKLRVYLGQRYFASAVLGGRVGKPRSGYPAALRQAVVDGGLEASLDEHLAVMAIIGDQSPIETLESSLLGRPGRVPRRTTRRNGHARVHAAIPFVGADRRSGKREEKLRSDSVRRAFNSPFWPHVIVTTSVGQEGLDFHVWCDRVIHWDLPRDPVDFEQREGRIARYASICVRRALAKAHDRVAFAEWQSPFAAILAAARAAPGEGLGLARWWAPPGHLPSSVTFALPFSLGTKRLAELRDDLVTYRLALGQPEPKRFEELIKHFGLDQRAARALALNLSPAVALDDHSSRVTTKG
;
A
#
# COMPACT_ATOMS: atom_id res chain seq x y z
N MET A 1 -3.84 -8.35 -10.68
CA MET A 1 -2.89 -9.35 -11.24
C MET A 1 -3.38 -9.81 -12.61
N ILE A 2 -2.50 -9.98 -13.60
CA ILE A 2 -2.85 -10.41 -14.97
C ILE A 2 -2.20 -11.76 -15.26
N PHE A 3 -3.00 -12.74 -15.70
CA PHE A 3 -2.53 -14.06 -16.17
C PHE A 3 -2.59 -14.17 -17.67
N SER A 4 -1.56 -14.76 -18.26
CA SER A 4 -1.55 -15.13 -19.68
C SER A 4 -0.86 -16.48 -19.91
N ARG A 5 -1.36 -17.29 -20.84
CA ARG A 5 -0.62 -18.48 -21.34
C ARG A 5 0.61 -18.11 -22.16
N TYR A 6 0.65 -16.91 -22.73
CA TYR A 6 1.69 -16.52 -23.68
C TYR A 6 2.89 -15.88 -22.98
N LYS A 7 4.07 -16.48 -23.16
CA LYS A 7 5.34 -16.00 -22.60
C LYS A 7 5.69 -14.55 -22.99
N GLY A 8 5.17 -14.06 -24.11
CA GLY A 8 5.38 -12.69 -24.59
C GLY A 8 4.51 -11.63 -23.89
N THR A 9 3.39 -12.02 -23.27
CA THR A 9 2.45 -11.07 -22.64
C THR A 9 3.06 -10.35 -21.44
N PRO A 10 3.71 -11.03 -20.46
CA PRO A 10 4.26 -10.35 -19.29
C PRO A 10 5.19 -9.18 -19.61
N PRO A 11 6.27 -9.32 -20.42
CA PRO A 11 7.14 -8.19 -20.72
C PRO A 11 6.43 -7.10 -21.54
N SER A 12 5.55 -7.47 -22.47
CA SER A 12 4.90 -6.53 -23.37
C SER A 12 3.87 -5.65 -22.66
N VAL A 13 2.95 -6.25 -21.90
CA VAL A 13 1.92 -5.53 -21.14
C VAL A 13 2.55 -4.68 -20.05
N SER A 14 3.57 -5.22 -19.35
CA SER A 14 4.28 -4.48 -18.31
C SER A 14 4.99 -3.24 -18.86
N ALA A 15 5.67 -3.38 -19.99
CA ALA A 15 6.31 -2.26 -20.69
C ALA A 15 5.30 -1.21 -21.14
N TRP A 16 4.17 -1.64 -21.71
CA TRP A 16 3.13 -0.75 -22.22
C TRP A 16 2.47 0.07 -21.10
N LEU A 17 2.00 -0.59 -20.05
CA LEU A 17 1.36 0.09 -18.90
C LEU A 17 2.34 1.02 -18.18
N SER A 18 3.59 0.60 -17.99
CA SER A 18 4.62 1.45 -17.39
C SER A 18 4.97 2.66 -18.27
N ALA A 19 4.99 2.50 -19.60
CA ALA A 19 5.23 3.61 -20.53
C ALA A 19 4.08 4.61 -20.51
N GLU A 20 2.84 4.15 -20.33
CA GLU A 20 1.66 5.03 -20.24
C GLU A 20 1.70 5.89 -18.97
N VAL A 21 2.14 5.33 -17.83
CA VAL A 21 2.43 6.10 -16.62
C VAL A 21 3.51 7.16 -16.87
N ASP A 22 4.63 6.77 -17.48
CA ASP A 22 5.71 7.71 -17.80
C ASP A 22 5.20 8.86 -18.71
N ARG A 23 4.34 8.53 -19.68
CA ARG A 23 3.74 9.49 -20.63
C ARG A 23 2.82 10.48 -19.93
N THR A 24 1.96 10.02 -19.03
CA THR A 24 1.06 10.90 -18.26
C THR A 24 1.83 11.77 -17.28
N ALA A 25 2.86 11.25 -16.62
CA ALA A 25 3.76 12.03 -15.77
C ALA A 25 4.53 13.11 -16.54
N ALA A 26 4.89 12.85 -17.80
CA ALA A 26 5.60 13.80 -18.65
C ALA A 26 4.75 15.00 -19.12
N ARG A 27 3.41 14.90 -19.13
CA ARG A 27 2.50 16.00 -19.55
C ARG A 27 2.62 17.26 -18.68
N HIS A 28 3.19 17.17 -17.48
CA HIS A 28 3.49 18.33 -16.63
C HIS A 28 4.84 19.00 -16.91
N GLN A 29 5.57 18.58 -17.97
CA GLN A 29 6.78 19.29 -18.42
C GLN A 29 6.41 20.38 -19.43
N LYS A 30 7.17 21.50 -19.40
CA LYS A 30 7.08 22.53 -20.44
C LYS A 30 7.32 21.88 -21.82
N ARG A 31 6.46 22.17 -22.80
CA ARG A 31 6.65 21.78 -24.21
C ARG A 31 8.08 22.14 -24.66
N GLY A 32 8.80 21.18 -25.23
CA GLY A 32 10.19 21.35 -25.72
C GLY A 32 11.31 20.94 -24.75
N SER A 33 11.00 20.63 -23.49
CA SER A 33 11.98 20.06 -22.56
C SER A 33 12.24 18.60 -22.90
N ALA A 34 13.45 18.26 -23.39
CA ALA A 34 13.93 16.88 -23.42
C ALA A 34 13.73 16.23 -22.03
N PHE A 35 13.37 14.94 -21.98
CA PHE A 35 13.13 14.22 -20.72
C PHE A 35 14.40 14.17 -19.86
N LYS A 36 14.69 15.21 -19.07
CA LYS A 36 15.84 15.25 -18.16
C LYS A 36 15.56 14.37 -16.95
N SER A 37 16.35 13.31 -16.76
CA SER A 37 16.17 12.20 -15.81
C SER A 37 16.19 12.54 -14.30
N GLN A 38 15.99 13.80 -13.91
CA GLN A 38 16.23 14.26 -12.54
C GLN A 38 15.07 13.92 -11.59
N ALA A 39 15.37 13.25 -10.47
CA ALA A 39 14.44 12.92 -9.39
C ALA A 39 14.11 14.17 -8.54
N TYR A 40 12.90 14.26 -7.98
CA TYR A 40 12.40 15.47 -7.32
C TYR A 40 12.93 15.68 -5.89
N LEU A 41 13.31 14.62 -5.19
CA LEU A 41 13.77 14.66 -3.79
C LEU A 41 15.27 14.41 -3.65
N ARG A 42 16.07 14.98 -4.57
CA ARG A 42 17.53 14.98 -4.42
C ARG A 42 17.92 16.00 -3.36
N PRO A 43 18.75 15.62 -2.37
CA PRO A 43 19.20 16.54 -1.35
C PRO A 43 20.13 17.59 -1.98
N ASP A 44 19.98 18.84 -1.57
CA ASP A 44 20.99 19.86 -1.84
C ASP A 44 22.24 19.54 -1.01
N LEU A 45 23.40 19.48 -1.66
CA LEU A 45 24.66 19.18 -0.99
C LEU A 45 25.09 20.28 -0.02
N LYS A 46 24.70 21.54 -0.30
CA LYS A 46 24.99 22.71 0.54
C LYS A 46 23.95 22.87 1.64
N HIS A 47 22.67 22.71 1.33
CA HIS A 47 21.57 22.97 2.28
C HIS A 47 20.59 21.79 2.40
N PRO A 48 21.01 20.63 2.94
CA PRO A 48 20.20 19.41 2.98
C PRO A 48 19.06 19.47 4.01
N TRP A 49 19.15 20.38 5.00
CA TRP A 49 18.36 20.37 6.23
C TRP A 49 16.84 20.42 6.05
N PRO A 50 16.26 21.22 5.12
CA PRO A 50 14.82 21.20 4.90
C PRO A 50 14.29 19.83 4.46
N LEU A 51 15.07 19.10 3.65
CA LEU A 51 14.70 17.77 3.18
C LEU A 51 15.01 16.69 4.22
N VAL A 52 16.11 16.81 4.97
CA VAL A 52 16.43 15.91 6.09
C VAL A 52 15.33 15.97 7.13
N ALA A 53 14.95 17.18 7.55
CA ALA A 53 13.89 17.40 8.53
C ALA A 53 12.56 16.75 8.10
N MET A 54 12.29 16.68 6.79
CA MET A 54 11.09 16.07 6.24
C MET A 54 11.00 14.55 6.38
N PHE A 55 12.15 13.89 6.34
CA PHE A 55 12.26 12.43 6.39
C PHE A 55 12.82 11.94 7.72
N MET A 56 13.11 12.84 8.65
CA MET A 56 13.58 12.50 9.99
C MET A 56 12.42 11.93 10.80
N PRO A 57 12.50 10.68 11.30
CA PRO A 57 11.67 10.22 12.39
C PRO A 57 12.18 10.92 13.65
N TRP A 58 11.61 12.08 13.96
CA TRP A 58 12.05 12.87 15.10
C TRP A 58 11.85 12.10 16.41
N PRO A 59 12.89 11.96 17.25
CA PRO A 59 12.85 11.15 18.47
C PRO A 59 11.70 11.49 19.42
N ARG A 60 11.49 12.78 19.69
CA ARG A 60 10.46 13.27 20.61
C ARG A 60 9.31 13.93 19.85
N LEU A 61 9.62 14.80 18.89
CA LEU A 61 8.61 15.61 18.20
C LEU A 61 7.58 14.77 17.42
N SER A 62 7.96 13.62 16.87
CA SER A 62 7.01 12.76 16.14
C SER A 62 5.94 12.15 17.05
N GLY A 63 6.25 12.01 18.34
CA GLY A 63 5.40 11.38 19.34
C GLY A 63 4.41 12.32 20.03
N LEU A 64 4.39 13.61 19.69
CA LEU A 64 3.50 14.61 20.31
C LEU A 64 2.09 14.65 19.71
N VAL A 65 1.89 14.07 18.53
CA VAL A 65 0.64 14.23 17.79
C VAL A 65 0.24 12.89 17.23
N ASP A 66 -0.87 12.32 17.72
CA ASP A 66 -1.50 11.13 17.14
C ASP A 66 -2.73 11.52 16.32
N PRO A 67 -2.71 11.38 14.97
CA PRO A 67 -3.88 11.57 14.13
C PRO A 67 -5.10 10.73 14.55
N GLY A 68 -4.90 9.60 15.24
CA GLY A 68 -5.96 8.76 15.77
C GLY A 68 -6.87 9.47 16.79
N ALA A 69 -6.40 10.53 17.45
CA ALA A 69 -7.20 11.30 18.39
C ALA A 69 -8.35 12.09 17.73
N ALA A 70 -8.26 12.39 16.43
CA ALA A 70 -9.28 13.13 15.69
C ALA A 70 -10.41 12.23 15.17
N LYS A 71 -11.00 11.41 16.05
CA LYS A 71 -12.04 10.40 15.73
C LYS A 71 -13.06 10.90 14.67
N HIS A 72 -13.19 10.17 13.56
CA HIS A 72 -14.13 10.43 12.47
C HIS A 72 -14.11 11.86 11.88
N ALA A 73 -12.95 12.53 11.94
CA ALA A 73 -12.78 13.90 11.47
C ALA A 73 -12.56 13.99 9.95
N ASP A 74 -13.12 15.04 9.35
CA ASP A 74 -12.66 15.49 8.04
C ASP A 74 -11.25 16.11 8.15
N ARG A 75 -10.69 16.55 7.00
CA ARG A 75 -9.33 17.10 6.99
C ARG A 75 -9.18 18.39 7.81
N VAL A 76 -10.22 19.21 7.89
CA VAL A 76 -10.20 20.48 8.64
C VAL A 76 -10.24 20.19 10.12
N ASP A 77 -11.11 19.26 10.52
CA ASP A 77 -11.26 18.80 11.90
C ASP A 77 -10.00 18.08 12.40
N LEU A 78 -9.34 17.29 11.55
CA LEU A 78 -8.03 16.71 11.85
C LEU A 78 -7.02 17.81 12.17
N GLN A 79 -6.89 18.82 11.30
CA GLN A 79 -5.93 19.91 11.54
C GLN A 79 -6.25 20.72 12.80
N LYS A 80 -7.53 20.98 13.06
CA LYS A 80 -7.98 21.72 14.25
C LYS A 80 -7.67 20.93 15.54
N THR A 81 -7.97 19.63 15.55
CA THR A 81 -7.73 18.74 16.68
C THR A 81 -6.24 18.58 16.95
N MET A 82 -5.45 18.28 15.91
CA MET A 82 -4.00 18.12 16.05
C MET A 82 -3.31 19.41 16.51
N LYS A 83 -3.82 20.57 16.09
CA LYS A 83 -3.33 21.87 16.56
C LYS A 83 -3.63 22.11 18.03
N ALA A 84 -4.81 21.68 18.51
CA ALA A 84 -5.17 21.77 19.92
C ALA A 84 -4.31 20.85 20.78
N VAL A 85 -4.10 19.60 20.35
CA VAL A 85 -3.20 18.63 21.00
C VAL A 85 -1.78 19.19 21.07
N LEU A 86 -1.21 19.61 19.92
CA LEU A 86 0.14 20.16 19.87
C LEU A 86 0.29 21.41 20.74
N ARG A 87 -0.76 22.25 20.85
CA ARG A 87 -0.73 23.41 21.77
C ARG A 87 -0.62 22.97 23.23
N GLY A 88 -1.34 21.93 23.64
CA GLY A 88 -1.25 21.36 24.99
C GLY A 88 0.16 20.85 25.27
N GLU A 89 0.66 19.98 24.41
CA GLU A 89 2.01 19.39 24.51
C GLU A 89 3.11 20.46 24.58
N LEU A 90 3.01 21.51 23.76
CA LEU A 90 3.98 22.61 23.78
C LEU A 90 3.90 23.43 25.07
N LYS A 91 2.70 23.62 25.63
CA LYS A 91 2.53 24.30 26.92
C LYS A 91 3.20 23.51 28.04
N ASP A 92 3.03 22.19 28.05
CA ASP A 92 3.63 21.29 29.05
C ASP A 92 5.15 21.22 28.91
N ALA A 93 5.68 21.35 27.68
CA ALA A 93 7.11 21.52 27.41
C ALA A 93 7.65 22.95 27.71
N GLY A 94 6.82 23.85 28.25
CA GLY A 94 7.20 25.21 28.63
C GLY A 94 7.35 26.18 27.45
N VAL A 95 6.72 25.91 26.30
CA VAL A 95 6.70 26.78 25.12
C VAL A 95 5.37 27.55 25.06
N ARG A 96 5.45 28.88 25.12
CA ARG A 96 4.26 29.76 25.12
C ARG A 96 3.82 30.09 23.70
N VAL A 97 2.52 30.03 23.43
CA VAL A 97 1.98 30.49 22.14
C VAL A 97 1.76 32.01 22.19
N ALA A 98 2.59 32.75 21.45
CA ALA A 98 2.52 34.20 21.38
C ALA A 98 1.36 34.66 20.48
N ARG A 99 0.62 35.67 20.95
CA ARG A 99 -0.43 36.35 20.17
C ARG A 99 0.11 37.34 19.14
N ARG A 100 1.37 37.80 19.30
CA ARG A 100 2.00 38.79 18.42
C ARG A 100 2.63 38.14 17.18
N ASN A 101 2.64 38.89 16.08
CA ASN A 101 3.19 38.51 14.79
C ASN A 101 4.73 38.60 14.82
N VAL A 102 5.38 37.63 15.47
CA VAL A 102 6.84 37.47 15.45
C VAL A 102 7.27 37.09 14.01
N PRO A 103 8.44 37.52 13.51
CA PRO A 103 8.97 37.06 12.23
C PRO A 103 8.94 35.53 12.15
N GLY A 104 8.23 35.01 11.15
CA GLY A 104 8.00 33.56 11.05
C GLY A 104 9.29 32.82 10.69
N ARG A 105 9.73 31.92 11.58
CA ARG A 105 10.85 31.02 11.30
C ARG A 105 10.45 29.95 10.28
N LYS A 106 11.44 29.38 9.60
CA LYS A 106 11.16 28.27 8.67
C LYS A 106 10.75 27.04 9.47
N THR A 107 9.77 26.29 8.98
CA THR A 107 9.21 25.14 9.73
C THR A 107 10.24 24.07 10.08
N TRP A 108 11.25 23.85 9.22
CA TRP A 108 12.32 22.90 9.53
C TRP A 108 13.22 23.39 10.67
N GLN A 109 13.47 24.71 10.79
CA GLN A 109 14.22 25.28 11.91
C GLN A 109 13.45 25.12 13.22
N LEU A 110 12.13 25.33 13.17
CA LEU A 110 11.24 25.08 14.30
C LEU A 110 11.30 23.62 14.77
N ALA A 111 11.32 22.66 13.83
CA ALA A 111 11.41 21.24 14.16
C ALA A 111 12.71 20.90 14.93
N PHE A 112 13.87 21.37 14.44
CA PHE A 112 15.13 21.24 15.18
C PHE A 112 15.03 21.92 16.55
N ALA A 113 14.66 23.19 16.61
CA ALA A 113 14.62 23.92 17.87
C ALA A 113 13.69 23.30 18.93
N LEU A 114 12.53 22.77 18.51
CA LEU A 114 11.63 22.04 19.40
C LEU A 114 12.21 20.71 19.83
N GLU A 115 12.83 19.95 18.93
CA GLU A 115 13.49 18.69 19.31
C GLU A 115 14.58 18.92 20.36
N ARG A 116 15.35 20.01 20.25
CA ARG A 116 16.31 20.41 21.29
C ARG A 116 15.62 20.72 22.60
N LYS A 117 14.52 21.48 22.58
CA LYS A 117 13.75 21.83 23.79
C LYS A 117 13.17 20.59 24.48
N LEU A 118 12.78 19.58 23.71
CA LEU A 118 12.25 18.30 24.19
C LEU A 118 13.36 17.31 24.61
N GLY A 119 14.64 17.70 24.55
CA GLY A 119 15.77 16.86 24.94
C GLY A 119 16.16 15.76 23.93
N GLY A 120 15.64 15.82 22.69
CA GLY A 120 15.93 14.83 21.64
C GLY A 120 17.22 15.07 20.85
N GLN A 121 17.95 16.16 21.13
CA GLN A 121 19.11 16.59 20.33
C GLN A 121 20.20 15.52 20.22
N ALA A 122 20.65 14.93 21.33
CA ALA A 122 21.74 13.96 21.32
C ALA A 122 21.42 12.72 20.47
N MET A 123 20.16 12.26 20.53
CA MET A 123 19.67 11.13 19.76
C MET A 123 19.55 11.49 18.27
N ALA A 124 18.99 12.65 17.94
CA ALA A 124 18.94 13.15 16.58
C ALA A 124 20.34 13.32 15.95
N ASP A 125 21.32 13.81 16.73
CA ASP A 125 22.72 13.92 16.31
C ASP A 125 23.34 12.58 15.97
N ALA A 126 23.16 11.57 16.84
CA ALA A 126 23.67 10.24 16.62
C ALA A 126 23.07 9.60 15.35
N VAL A 127 21.75 9.73 15.16
CA VAL A 127 21.01 9.18 14.02
C VAL A 127 21.44 9.83 12.71
N ILE A 128 21.53 11.18 12.67
CA ILE A 128 21.94 11.93 11.49
C ILE A 128 23.40 11.61 11.14
N ARG A 129 24.29 11.58 12.14
CA ARG A 129 25.71 11.26 11.93
C ARG A 129 25.91 9.87 11.36
N LYS A 130 25.30 8.85 11.97
CA LYS A 130 25.43 7.45 11.52
C LYS A 130 24.77 7.20 10.15
N THR A 131 23.74 7.96 9.78
CA THR A 131 23.01 7.73 8.52
C THR A 131 23.53 8.58 7.36
N LEU A 132 23.91 9.83 7.61
CA LEU A 132 24.35 10.78 6.57
C LEU A 132 25.87 11.01 6.56
N GLY A 133 26.60 10.55 7.57
CA GLY A 133 28.04 10.83 7.72
C GLY A 133 28.33 12.32 7.97
N ARG A 134 27.35 13.11 8.40
CA ARG A 134 27.47 14.56 8.62
C ARG A 134 26.95 14.94 10.00
N LYS A 135 27.58 15.94 10.62
CA LYS A 135 27.06 16.54 11.87
C LYS A 135 26.05 17.64 11.52
N PRO A 136 24.87 17.68 12.16
CA PRO A 136 23.86 18.72 11.94
C PRO A 136 24.14 20.04 12.67
N THR A 137 25.40 20.37 12.97
CA THR A 137 25.79 21.58 13.70
C THR A 137 25.21 22.85 13.08
N GLU A 138 25.27 22.98 11.75
CA GLU A 138 24.70 24.12 11.03
C GLU A 138 23.18 24.22 11.22
N ALA A 139 22.47 23.09 11.22
CA ALA A 139 21.02 23.06 11.43
C ALA A 139 20.64 23.49 12.85
N TRP A 140 21.39 23.03 13.86
CA TRP A 140 21.19 23.44 15.26
C TRP A 140 21.56 24.89 15.52
N ASN A 141 22.58 25.42 14.84
CA ASN A 141 22.97 26.82 14.94
C ASN A 141 21.93 27.74 14.28
N GLN A 142 21.28 27.29 13.21
CA GLN A 142 20.16 28.00 12.57
C GLN A 142 18.82 27.82 13.29
N ALA A 143 18.78 26.96 14.30
CA ALA A 143 17.62 26.73 15.13
C ALA A 143 17.82 27.51 16.43
N ASP A 144 17.08 28.61 16.61
CA ASP A 144 17.13 29.40 17.85
C ASP A 144 16.49 28.65 19.03
N THR A 145 16.85 28.98 20.26
CA THR A 145 16.13 28.46 21.43
C THR A 145 14.68 28.96 21.39
N ILE A 146 13.73 28.04 21.54
CA ILE A 146 12.30 28.37 21.46
C ILE A 146 11.72 28.39 22.87
N GLU A 147 11.33 29.59 23.28
CA GLU A 147 10.41 29.80 24.42
C GLU A 147 9.01 30.19 23.97
N THR A 148 8.90 30.77 22.77
CA THR A 148 7.63 31.22 22.21
C THR A 148 7.45 30.80 20.75
N ILE A 149 6.22 30.45 20.38
CA ILE A 149 5.82 30.13 19.01
C ILE A 149 4.60 30.97 18.62
N SER A 150 4.55 31.50 17.40
CA SER A 150 3.37 32.23 16.94
C SER A 150 2.23 31.28 16.55
N GLU A 151 0.99 31.78 16.55
CA GLU A 151 -0.18 31.01 16.13
C GLU A 151 -0.08 30.50 14.67
N ARG A 152 0.59 31.28 13.81
CA ARG A 152 0.87 30.90 12.41
C ARG A 152 1.90 29.78 12.34
N GLU A 153 2.99 29.88 13.08
CA GLU A 153 4.04 28.85 13.15
C GLU A 153 3.47 27.54 13.69
N LEU A 154 2.64 27.59 14.74
CA LEU A 154 1.95 26.43 15.29
C LEU A 154 1.07 25.73 14.22
N SER A 155 0.32 26.52 13.44
CA SER A 155 -0.55 26.00 12.39
C SER A 155 0.24 25.38 11.22
N GLU A 156 1.37 25.98 10.84
CA GLU A 156 2.27 25.42 9.82
C GLU A 156 2.95 24.15 10.34
N LEU A 157 3.45 24.15 11.58
CA LEU A 157 4.09 23.00 12.20
C LEU A 157 3.13 21.82 12.34
N THR A 158 1.87 22.06 12.72
CA THR A 158 0.84 21.01 12.80
C THR A 158 0.64 20.35 11.42
N ARG A 159 0.43 21.15 10.37
CA ARG A 159 0.33 20.65 8.99
C ARG A 159 1.57 19.87 8.57
N TRP A 160 2.73 20.30 9.04
CA TRP A 160 4.03 19.70 8.73
C TRP A 160 4.20 18.35 9.41
N LEU A 161 3.93 18.24 10.71
CA LEU A 161 4.05 16.99 11.48
C LEU A 161 3.06 15.92 11.01
N VAL A 162 1.83 16.31 10.65
CA VAL A 162 0.83 15.36 10.14
C VAL A 162 1.21 14.87 8.74
N GLY A 163 1.70 15.77 7.86
CA GLY A 163 1.92 15.46 6.45
C GLY A 163 3.30 14.95 6.07
N MET A 164 4.21 14.70 7.01
CA MET A 164 5.60 14.36 6.66
C MET A 164 5.94 12.88 6.76
N PRO A 165 6.66 12.32 5.76
CA PRO A 165 7.02 10.90 5.77
C PRO A 165 7.82 10.46 7.01
N GLY A 166 8.75 11.28 7.51
CA GLY A 166 9.55 10.94 8.70
C GLY A 166 8.70 10.74 9.95
N PRO A 167 7.96 11.78 10.40
CA PRO A 167 7.01 11.65 11.50
C PRO A 167 5.94 10.57 11.29
N VAL A 168 5.44 10.38 10.06
CA VAL A 168 4.50 9.29 9.74
C VAL A 168 5.13 7.93 10.06
N VAL A 169 6.35 7.66 9.59
CA VAL A 169 7.07 6.41 9.88
C VAL A 169 7.31 6.24 11.38
N ALA A 170 7.70 7.30 12.09
CA ALA A 170 7.88 7.25 13.54
C ALA A 170 6.57 6.91 14.27
N ARG A 171 5.45 7.54 13.91
CA ARG A 171 4.16 7.21 14.54
C ARG A 171 3.73 5.77 14.26
N LEU A 172 3.91 5.31 13.02
CA LEU A 172 3.60 3.93 12.65
C LEU A 172 4.39 2.92 13.48
N LEU A 173 5.71 3.12 13.60
CA LEU A 173 6.54 2.26 14.42
C LEU A 173 6.15 2.37 15.90
N LYS A 174 5.82 3.56 16.41
CA LYS A 174 5.31 3.71 17.78
C LYS A 174 4.02 2.89 18.04
N ARG A 175 3.14 2.73 17.04
CA ARG A 175 1.90 1.93 17.17
C ARG A 175 2.13 0.42 17.11
N HIS A 176 3.10 -0.05 16.31
CA HIS A 176 3.29 -1.48 16.03
C HIS A 176 4.52 -2.10 16.72
N ASP A 177 5.49 -1.27 17.12
CA ASP A 177 6.77 -1.66 17.73
C ASP A 177 7.34 -0.49 18.56
N PRO A 178 6.73 -0.18 19.73
CA PRO A 178 7.10 1.00 20.53
C PRO A 178 8.55 0.95 21.04
N ASP A 179 9.07 -0.25 21.32
CA ASP A 179 10.41 -0.45 21.87
C ASP A 179 11.52 -0.09 20.87
N LEU A 180 11.26 -0.28 19.55
CA LEU A 180 12.21 0.03 18.50
C LEU A 180 12.64 1.51 18.46
N LEU A 181 11.76 2.44 18.87
CA LEU A 181 12.07 3.87 18.87
C LEU A 181 12.79 4.33 20.14
N LEU A 182 12.77 3.51 21.19
CA LEU A 182 13.53 3.74 22.41
C LEU A 182 15.00 3.29 22.23
N ASP A 183 15.23 2.27 21.39
CA ASP A 183 16.56 1.81 21.00
C ASP A 183 17.22 2.78 19.98
N PRO A 184 18.43 3.31 20.28
CA PRO A 184 19.18 4.11 19.32
C PRO A 184 19.37 3.44 17.96
N ASP A 185 19.63 2.13 17.91
CA ASP A 185 19.88 1.41 16.66
C ASP A 185 18.59 1.19 15.85
N GLY A 186 17.46 0.92 16.52
CA GLY A 186 16.13 0.94 15.93
C GLY A 186 15.77 2.29 15.29
N LEU A 187 16.05 3.41 15.96
CA LEU A 187 15.81 4.74 15.40
C LEU A 187 16.71 5.05 14.19
N ILE A 188 17.97 4.61 14.21
CA ILE A 188 18.88 4.70 13.06
C ILE A 188 18.33 3.91 11.87
N ARG A 189 17.81 2.70 12.12
CA ARG A 189 17.19 1.86 11.08
C ARG A 189 15.94 2.54 10.50
N SER A 190 15.09 3.11 11.34
CA SER A 190 13.90 3.89 10.94
C SER A 190 14.27 5.09 10.07
N PHE A 191 15.30 5.86 10.44
CA PHE A 191 15.74 6.98 9.61
C PHE A 191 16.37 6.51 8.30
N ARG A 192 17.14 5.42 8.31
CA ARG A 192 17.70 4.82 7.11
C ARG A 192 16.61 4.36 6.14
N PHE A 193 15.53 3.75 6.64
CA PHE A 193 14.36 3.42 5.83
C PHE A 193 13.73 4.68 5.21
N SER A 194 13.42 5.68 6.03
CA SER A 194 12.78 6.93 5.60
C SER A 194 13.63 7.69 4.57
N TRP A 195 14.94 7.80 4.81
CA TRP A 195 15.87 8.59 3.99
C TRP A 195 16.39 7.86 2.74
N SER A 196 16.77 6.59 2.87
CA SER A 196 17.45 5.86 1.80
C SER A 196 16.49 5.05 0.93
N LYS A 197 15.32 4.65 1.46
CA LYS A 197 14.30 3.90 0.70
C LYS A 197 13.09 4.77 0.37
N LEU A 198 12.34 5.21 1.38
CA LEU A 198 11.06 5.90 1.17
C LEU A 198 11.21 7.22 0.41
N ARG A 199 12.18 8.07 0.76
CA ARG A 199 12.48 9.30 0.01
C ARG A 199 12.83 9.01 -1.45
N VAL A 200 13.66 8.00 -1.71
CA VAL A 200 14.08 7.66 -3.08
C VAL A 200 12.89 7.17 -3.89
N TYR A 201 12.00 6.40 -3.27
CA TYR A 201 10.73 5.96 -3.86
C TYR A 201 9.79 7.14 -4.14
N LEU A 202 9.47 7.97 -3.14
CA LEU A 202 8.58 9.13 -3.30
C LEU A 202 9.18 10.23 -4.20
N GLY A 203 10.49 10.22 -4.43
CA GLY A 203 11.18 11.15 -5.33
C GLY A 203 11.16 10.74 -6.80
N GLN A 204 10.59 9.58 -7.12
CA GLN A 204 10.50 9.08 -8.48
C GLN A 204 9.56 9.95 -9.33
N ARG A 205 9.95 10.17 -10.59
CA ARG A 205 9.28 11.14 -11.47
C ARG A 205 7.89 10.71 -11.91
N TYR A 206 7.60 9.41 -11.91
CA TYR A 206 6.28 8.89 -12.27
C TYR A 206 5.20 9.21 -11.22
N PHE A 207 5.58 9.65 -10.01
CA PHE A 207 4.64 10.21 -9.04
C PHE A 207 4.32 11.69 -9.28
N ALA A 208 5.03 12.36 -10.20
CA ALA A 208 4.89 13.80 -10.39
C ALA A 208 3.49 14.22 -10.82
N SER A 209 2.82 13.46 -11.70
CA SER A 209 1.44 13.76 -12.09
C SER A 209 0.48 13.62 -10.90
N ALA A 210 0.61 12.57 -10.09
CA ALA A 210 -0.23 12.38 -8.91
C ALA A 210 0.02 13.46 -7.85
N VAL A 211 1.28 13.79 -7.58
CA VAL A 211 1.68 14.73 -6.51
C VAL A 211 1.49 16.19 -6.92
N LEU A 212 1.81 16.56 -8.16
CA LEU A 212 1.72 17.95 -8.65
C LEU A 212 0.42 18.25 -9.40
N GLY A 213 -0.17 17.24 -10.06
CA GLY A 213 -1.28 17.40 -11.00
C GLY A 213 -2.67 17.27 -10.38
N GLY A 214 -2.79 16.84 -9.13
CA GLY A 214 -4.08 16.70 -8.44
C GLY A 214 -4.82 18.02 -8.11
N ARG A 215 -4.41 19.19 -8.62
CA ARG A 215 -5.01 20.48 -8.25
C ARG A 215 -5.21 21.47 -9.39
N VAL A 216 -6.45 21.93 -9.52
CA VAL A 216 -6.82 23.22 -10.09
C VAL A 216 -6.25 24.31 -9.17
N GLY A 217 -5.37 25.15 -9.70
CA GLY A 217 -4.60 26.14 -8.94
C GLY A 217 -3.14 25.72 -8.80
N LYS A 218 -2.23 26.48 -9.43
CA LYS A 218 -0.77 26.26 -9.32
C LYS A 218 -0.38 26.10 -7.85
N PRO A 219 0.26 25.00 -7.42
CA PRO A 219 0.93 25.03 -6.14
C PRO A 219 2.00 26.13 -6.23
N ARG A 220 1.88 27.19 -5.42
CA ARG A 220 2.92 28.24 -5.31
C ARG A 220 4.24 27.68 -4.76
N SER A 221 4.27 26.40 -4.38
CA SER A 221 5.35 25.71 -3.68
C SER A 221 5.81 24.45 -4.43
N GLY A 222 7.13 24.17 -4.43
CA GLY A 222 7.72 23.03 -5.13
C GLY A 222 7.30 21.63 -4.64
N TYR A 223 7.83 20.59 -5.28
CA TYR A 223 7.46 19.17 -5.05
C TYR A 223 7.44 18.72 -3.57
N PRO A 224 8.40 19.08 -2.70
CA PRO A 224 8.35 18.68 -1.30
C PRO A 224 7.10 19.17 -0.57
N ALA A 225 6.58 20.34 -0.90
CA ALA A 225 5.37 20.88 -0.29
C ALA A 225 4.10 20.19 -0.80
N ALA A 226 4.04 19.93 -2.11
CA ALA A 226 2.95 19.15 -2.70
C ALA A 226 2.93 17.71 -2.17
N LEU A 227 4.10 17.10 -1.96
CA LEU A 227 4.20 15.75 -1.39
C LEU A 227 3.65 15.67 0.02
N ARG A 228 3.96 16.62 0.92
CA ARG A 228 3.39 16.60 2.27
C ARG A 228 1.88 16.56 2.28
N GLN A 229 1.30 17.25 1.30
CA GLN A 229 -0.11 17.32 1.17
C GLN A 229 -0.70 16.03 0.58
N ALA A 230 -0.02 15.45 -0.42
CA ALA A 230 -0.38 14.15 -0.96
C ALA A 230 -0.26 13.01 0.08
N VAL A 231 0.64 13.12 1.05
CA VAL A 231 0.76 12.16 2.18
C VAL A 231 -0.53 12.13 3.01
N VAL A 232 -1.11 13.29 3.29
CA VAL A 232 -2.39 13.40 4.02
C VAL A 232 -3.57 13.02 3.12
N ASP A 233 -3.67 13.63 1.94
CA ASP A 233 -4.80 13.44 1.02
C ASP A 233 -4.88 11.99 0.51
N GLY A 234 -3.72 11.35 0.32
CA GLY A 234 -3.61 9.96 -0.12
C GLY A 234 -3.58 8.93 1.02
N GLY A 235 -3.68 9.35 2.29
CA GLY A 235 -3.73 8.46 3.44
C GLY A 235 -2.52 7.54 3.57
N LEU A 236 -1.29 8.06 3.37
CA LEU A 236 -0.07 7.24 3.43
C LEU A 236 0.09 6.56 4.80
N GLU A 237 -0.19 7.30 5.88
CA GLU A 237 -0.12 6.75 7.24
C GLU A 237 -1.13 5.62 7.41
N ALA A 238 -2.39 5.82 7.06
CA ALA A 238 -3.42 4.78 7.15
C ALA A 238 -3.07 3.54 6.30
N SER A 239 -2.57 3.73 5.07
CA SER A 239 -2.19 2.62 4.18
C SER A 239 -1.05 1.78 4.75
N LEU A 240 -0.06 2.42 5.36
CA LEU A 240 1.06 1.74 6.01
C LEU A 240 0.63 1.08 7.33
N ASP A 241 -0.22 1.74 8.10
CA ASP A 241 -0.76 1.21 9.36
C ASP A 241 -1.56 -0.07 9.12
N GLU A 242 -2.42 -0.05 8.09
CA GLU A 242 -3.16 -1.22 7.65
C GLU A 242 -2.22 -2.33 7.19
N HIS A 243 -1.17 -1.99 6.44
CA HIS A 243 -0.21 -2.99 5.98
C HIS A 243 0.49 -3.68 7.15
N LEU A 244 0.96 -2.92 8.15
CA LEU A 244 1.60 -3.47 9.34
C LEU A 244 0.63 -4.30 10.18
N ALA A 245 -0.60 -3.83 10.39
CA ALA A 245 -1.62 -4.56 11.13
C ALA A 245 -1.93 -5.93 10.49
N VAL A 246 -1.97 -5.98 9.15
CA VAL A 246 -2.19 -7.23 8.41
C VAL A 246 -0.98 -8.15 8.50
N MET A 247 0.23 -7.61 8.31
CA MET A 247 1.47 -8.38 8.38
C MET A 247 1.75 -8.90 9.80
N ALA A 248 1.24 -8.26 10.84
CA ALA A 248 1.30 -8.78 12.20
C ALA A 248 0.51 -10.10 12.38
N ILE A 249 -0.48 -10.38 11.52
CA ILE A 249 -1.31 -11.58 11.62
C ILE A 249 -0.87 -12.69 10.66
N ILE A 250 -0.34 -12.32 9.48
CA ILE A 250 0.01 -13.30 8.43
C ILE A 250 1.51 -13.38 8.12
N GLY A 251 2.31 -12.45 8.65
CA GLY A 251 3.75 -12.35 8.43
C GLY A 251 4.57 -12.78 9.65
N ASP A 252 5.86 -12.93 9.42
CA ASP A 252 6.88 -13.35 10.39
C ASP A 252 7.93 -12.25 10.65
N GLN A 253 7.89 -11.15 9.90
CA GLN A 253 8.88 -10.09 9.96
C GLN A 253 8.53 -9.04 11.02
N SER A 254 9.56 -8.41 11.60
CA SER A 254 9.36 -7.22 12.43
C SER A 254 8.75 -6.07 11.60
N PRO A 255 8.02 -5.12 12.21
CA PRO A 255 7.37 -4.03 11.46
C PRO A 255 8.33 -3.23 10.57
N ILE A 256 9.54 -2.94 11.06
CA ILE A 256 10.54 -2.23 10.25
C ILE A 256 11.05 -3.06 9.06
N GLU A 257 11.17 -4.38 9.20
CA GLU A 257 11.55 -5.30 8.12
C GLU A 257 10.46 -5.43 7.06
N THR A 258 9.20 -5.46 7.50
CA THR A 258 8.04 -5.40 6.62
C THR A 258 8.06 -4.14 5.77
N LEU A 259 8.27 -2.96 6.39
CA LEU A 259 8.39 -1.70 5.64
C LEU A 259 9.58 -1.73 4.66
N GLU A 260 10.72 -2.24 5.12
CA GLU A 260 11.94 -2.35 4.31
C GLU A 260 11.79 -3.28 3.09
N SER A 261 10.95 -4.32 3.19
CA SER A 261 10.69 -5.30 2.14
C SER A 261 9.54 -4.90 1.21
N SER A 262 8.72 -3.92 1.61
CA SER A 262 7.60 -3.39 0.84
C SER A 262 8.01 -2.56 -0.39
N LEU A 263 9.20 -1.96 -0.37
CA LEU A 263 9.64 -1.04 -1.42
C LEU A 263 10.60 -1.70 -2.42
N LEU A 264 10.23 -1.75 -3.70
CA LEU A 264 11.16 -2.06 -4.78
C LEU A 264 12.05 -0.86 -5.08
N GLY A 265 13.36 -1.01 -4.83
CA GLY A 265 14.32 0.10 -4.94
C GLY A 265 14.57 0.61 -6.36
N ARG A 266 14.58 -0.26 -7.39
CA ARG A 266 14.86 0.13 -8.78
C ARG A 266 13.81 -0.43 -9.73
N PRO A 267 13.27 0.39 -10.65
CA PRO A 267 12.46 -0.10 -11.76
C PRO A 267 13.20 -1.20 -12.54
N GLY A 268 12.52 -2.32 -12.79
CA GLY A 268 13.03 -3.36 -13.66
C GLY A 268 13.14 -2.88 -15.11
N ARG A 269 13.78 -3.70 -15.96
CA ARG A 269 13.84 -3.45 -17.40
C ARG A 269 13.49 -4.71 -18.16
N VAL A 270 12.67 -4.58 -19.19
CA VAL A 270 12.32 -5.72 -20.06
C VAL A 270 12.82 -5.46 -21.48
N PRO A 271 13.22 -6.50 -22.22
CA PRO A 271 13.58 -6.34 -23.62
C PRO A 271 12.38 -5.83 -24.41
N ARG A 272 12.61 -4.82 -25.24
CA ARG A 272 11.64 -4.25 -26.16
C ARG A 272 12.21 -4.34 -27.58
N ARG A 273 11.58 -5.16 -28.42
CA ARG A 273 11.90 -5.25 -29.84
C ARG A 273 10.88 -4.44 -30.62
N THR A 274 11.38 -3.52 -31.44
CA THR A 274 10.58 -2.79 -32.44
C THR A 274 11.10 -3.13 -33.83
N THR A 275 10.33 -2.84 -34.87
CA THR A 275 10.75 -3.06 -36.27
C THR A 275 12.06 -2.35 -36.62
N ARG A 276 12.38 -1.24 -35.94
CA ARG A 276 13.56 -0.42 -36.22
C ARG A 276 14.73 -0.61 -35.26
N ARG A 277 14.47 -0.98 -33.99
CA ARG A 277 15.49 -1.06 -32.94
C ARG A 277 15.18 -2.09 -31.87
N ASN A 278 16.23 -2.74 -31.38
CA ASN A 278 16.23 -3.48 -30.13
C ASN A 278 16.58 -2.53 -28.99
N GLY A 279 15.85 -2.60 -27.88
CA GLY A 279 16.10 -1.78 -26.71
C GLY A 279 15.53 -2.41 -25.45
N HIS A 280 15.48 -1.63 -24.38
CA HIS A 280 14.88 -2.02 -23.11
C HIS A 280 13.80 -1.01 -22.72
N ALA A 281 12.68 -1.49 -22.20
CA ALA A 281 11.64 -0.67 -21.60
C ALA A 281 11.73 -0.75 -20.08
N ARG A 282 11.51 0.36 -19.39
CA ARG A 282 11.43 0.39 -17.92
C ARG A 282 10.09 -0.15 -17.47
N VAL A 283 10.10 -0.94 -16.41
CA VAL A 283 8.89 -1.49 -15.77
C VAL A 283 8.86 -1.10 -14.30
N HIS A 284 7.77 -0.49 -13.86
CA HIS A 284 7.64 0.04 -12.49
C HIS A 284 6.18 0.01 -12.02
N ALA A 285 5.25 0.53 -12.82
CA ALA A 285 3.81 0.46 -12.54
C ALA A 285 3.28 -0.96 -12.66
N ALA A 286 3.68 -1.58 -13.77
CA ALA A 286 3.38 -2.94 -14.13
C ALA A 286 4.69 -3.68 -14.35
N ILE A 287 4.86 -4.84 -13.72
CA ILE A 287 6.07 -5.64 -13.86
C ILE A 287 5.73 -7.09 -14.22
N PRO A 288 6.59 -7.76 -15.01
CA PRO A 288 6.44 -9.18 -15.21
C PRO A 288 6.99 -9.91 -13.97
N PHE A 289 6.26 -10.92 -13.52
CA PHE A 289 6.67 -11.72 -12.37
C PHE A 289 7.93 -12.54 -12.66
N VAL A 290 7.99 -13.16 -13.85
CA VAL A 290 9.13 -13.96 -14.33
C VAL A 290 9.75 -13.31 -15.57
N GLY A 291 11.08 -13.37 -15.70
CA GLY A 291 11.79 -12.96 -16.92
C GLY A 291 12.10 -11.46 -17.06
N ALA A 292 11.98 -10.69 -15.98
CA ALA A 292 12.35 -9.26 -15.95
C ALA A 292 13.87 -9.01 -16.01
N ASP A 293 14.72 -10.04 -15.89
CA ASP A 293 16.15 -9.96 -16.18
C ASP A 293 16.69 -11.37 -16.44
N ARG A 294 16.95 -11.72 -17.70
CA ARG A 294 17.49 -13.04 -18.10
C ARG A 294 19.01 -13.18 -17.87
N ARG A 295 19.64 -12.22 -17.17
CA ARG A 295 21.10 -12.20 -16.93
C ARG A 295 21.51 -12.66 -15.53
N SER A 296 20.56 -12.91 -14.64
CA SER A 296 20.84 -13.28 -13.25
C SER A 296 20.79 -14.80 -13.08
N GLY A 297 21.68 -15.37 -12.27
CA GLY A 297 21.67 -16.80 -11.95
C GLY A 297 20.38 -17.24 -11.24
N LYS A 298 20.08 -18.55 -11.20
CA LYS A 298 18.83 -19.10 -10.60
C LYS A 298 18.53 -18.60 -9.18
N ARG A 299 19.57 -18.40 -8.34
CA ARG A 299 19.43 -17.91 -6.97
C ARG A 299 18.99 -16.44 -6.92
N GLU A 300 19.56 -15.60 -7.78
CA GLU A 300 19.22 -14.18 -7.89
C GLU A 300 17.81 -13.96 -8.47
N GLU A 301 17.38 -14.82 -9.41
CA GLU A 301 16.03 -14.79 -9.96
C GLU A 301 14.97 -15.11 -8.88
N LYS A 302 15.24 -16.09 -8.01
CA LYS A 302 14.36 -16.43 -6.88
C LYS A 302 14.26 -15.28 -5.87
N LEU A 303 15.40 -14.69 -5.50
CA LEU A 303 15.44 -13.53 -4.58
C LEU A 303 14.68 -12.33 -5.13
N ARG A 304 14.82 -12.06 -6.44
CA ARG A 304 14.06 -10.99 -7.11
C ARG A 304 12.56 -11.30 -7.12
N SER A 305 12.16 -12.52 -7.43
CA SER A 305 10.75 -12.94 -7.46
C SER A 305 10.09 -12.76 -6.10
N ASP A 306 10.81 -13.07 -5.01
CA ASP A 306 10.31 -12.84 -3.66
C ASP A 306 10.21 -11.34 -3.33
N SER A 307 11.22 -10.53 -3.69
CA SER A 307 11.15 -9.07 -3.50
C SER A 307 9.98 -8.44 -4.27
N VAL A 308 9.69 -8.94 -5.47
CA VAL A 308 8.57 -8.52 -6.31
C VAL A 308 7.24 -8.91 -5.66
N ARG A 309 7.15 -10.13 -5.15
CA ARG A 309 5.96 -10.63 -4.43
C ARG A 309 5.68 -9.76 -3.20
N ARG A 310 6.68 -9.51 -2.36
CA ARG A 310 6.52 -8.68 -1.14
C ARG A 310 6.06 -7.27 -1.48
N ALA A 311 6.68 -6.64 -2.47
CA ALA A 311 6.30 -5.30 -2.87
C ALA A 311 4.90 -5.22 -3.50
N PHE A 312 4.48 -6.24 -4.27
CA PHE A 312 3.11 -6.30 -4.80
C PHE A 312 2.06 -6.58 -3.70
N ASN A 313 2.46 -7.31 -2.65
CA ASN A 313 1.67 -7.49 -1.42
C ASN A 313 1.87 -6.33 -0.43
N SER A 314 2.25 -5.16 -0.90
CA SER A 314 2.36 -3.94 -0.11
C SER A 314 1.48 -2.84 -0.74
N PRO A 315 1.21 -1.71 -0.03
CA PRO A 315 0.47 -0.60 -0.62
C PRO A 315 1.28 0.17 -1.69
N PHE A 316 2.51 -0.24 -1.98
CA PHE A 316 3.40 0.43 -2.93
C PHE A 316 3.42 -0.24 -4.30
N TRP A 317 4.22 0.34 -5.19
CA TRP A 317 4.38 -0.17 -6.56
C TRP A 317 5.22 -1.44 -6.54
N PRO A 318 4.82 -2.45 -7.33
CA PRO A 318 3.93 -2.37 -8.49
C PRO A 318 2.46 -2.62 -8.14
N HIS A 319 1.54 -1.92 -8.80
CA HIS A 319 0.10 -2.22 -8.68
C HIS A 319 -0.39 -3.26 -9.68
N VAL A 320 0.41 -3.57 -10.70
CA VAL A 320 0.10 -4.62 -11.68
C VAL A 320 1.26 -5.60 -11.77
N ILE A 321 1.00 -6.84 -11.41
CA ILE A 321 1.85 -7.97 -11.79
C ILE A 321 1.23 -8.65 -13.00
N VAL A 322 2.07 -8.94 -14.01
CA VAL A 322 1.73 -9.78 -15.15
C VAL A 322 2.54 -11.06 -15.06
N THR A 323 1.87 -12.21 -15.12
CA THR A 323 2.54 -13.51 -15.00
C THR A 323 2.00 -14.51 -16.02
N THR A 324 2.76 -15.58 -16.22
CA THR A 324 2.29 -16.76 -16.94
C THR A 324 1.73 -17.81 -16.00
N SER A 325 0.88 -18.69 -16.53
CA SER A 325 0.39 -19.89 -15.82
C SER A 325 1.53 -20.86 -15.44
N VAL A 326 2.69 -20.74 -16.10
CA VAL A 326 3.88 -21.55 -15.82
C VAL A 326 4.65 -20.99 -14.63
N GLY A 327 4.61 -21.72 -13.51
CA GLY A 327 5.60 -21.61 -12.45
C GLY A 327 5.29 -20.56 -11.38
N GLN A 328 4.51 -20.97 -10.39
CA GLN A 328 4.92 -21.01 -8.98
C GLN A 328 3.65 -21.30 -8.16
N GLU A 329 3.36 -22.59 -7.99
CA GLU A 329 2.44 -23.07 -6.96
C GLU A 329 2.89 -22.53 -5.59
N GLY A 330 1.94 -22.25 -4.70
CA GLY A 330 2.24 -21.77 -3.34
C GLY A 330 2.63 -20.30 -3.22
N LEU A 331 2.37 -19.46 -4.22
CA LEU A 331 2.55 -18.01 -4.10
C LEU A 331 1.26 -17.23 -3.98
N ASP A 332 1.26 -16.41 -2.94
CA ASP A 332 0.15 -15.61 -2.48
C ASP A 332 0.32 -14.15 -2.90
N PHE A 333 -0.73 -13.58 -3.48
CA PHE A 333 -0.75 -12.20 -3.99
C PHE A 333 -1.96 -11.42 -3.47
N HIS A 334 -2.60 -11.91 -2.41
CA HIS A 334 -3.93 -11.50 -1.96
C HIS A 334 -3.95 -10.20 -1.15
N VAL A 335 -2.82 -9.81 -0.54
CA VAL A 335 -2.81 -8.79 0.51
C VAL A 335 -3.31 -7.46 -0.02
N TRP A 336 -2.80 -6.99 -1.17
CA TRP A 336 -3.18 -5.71 -1.79
C TRP A 336 -3.76 -5.86 -3.21
N CYS A 337 -4.06 -7.07 -3.65
CA CYS A 337 -4.65 -7.32 -4.96
C CYS A 337 -6.16 -7.52 -4.85
N ASP A 338 -6.95 -6.70 -5.54
CA ASP A 338 -8.41 -6.80 -5.55
C ASP A 338 -8.96 -7.53 -6.78
N ARG A 339 -8.12 -7.67 -7.83
CA ARG A 339 -8.55 -8.15 -9.14
C ARG A 339 -7.59 -9.15 -9.74
N VAL A 340 -8.15 -10.22 -10.31
CA VAL A 340 -7.46 -11.07 -11.27
C VAL A 340 -8.03 -10.83 -12.65
N ILE A 341 -7.14 -10.69 -13.63
CA ILE A 341 -7.47 -10.48 -15.03
C ILE A 341 -6.92 -11.67 -15.81
N HIS A 342 -7.82 -12.39 -16.46
CA HIS A 342 -7.50 -13.48 -17.37
C HIS A 342 -7.33 -12.90 -18.78
N TRP A 343 -6.08 -12.70 -19.20
CA TRP A 343 -5.76 -12.25 -20.56
C TRP A 343 -6.27 -13.24 -21.60
N ASP A 344 -6.20 -14.53 -21.26
CA ASP A 344 -6.81 -15.64 -21.97
C ASP A 344 -7.47 -16.59 -20.96
N LEU A 345 -8.55 -17.23 -21.41
CA LEU A 345 -9.28 -18.22 -20.61
C LEU A 345 -8.35 -19.38 -20.24
N PRO A 346 -8.35 -19.83 -18.97
CA PRO A 346 -7.71 -21.08 -18.59
C PRO A 346 -8.32 -22.25 -19.36
N ARG A 347 -7.58 -23.36 -19.41
CA ARG A 347 -8.00 -24.54 -20.16
C ARG A 347 -9.11 -25.29 -19.43
N ASP A 348 -8.97 -25.39 -18.11
CA ASP A 348 -9.75 -26.26 -17.25
C ASP A 348 -10.24 -25.49 -15.99
N PRO A 349 -11.33 -25.92 -15.34
CA PRO A 349 -11.88 -25.26 -14.15
C PRO A 349 -10.90 -25.21 -12.97
N VAL A 350 -10.04 -26.23 -12.83
CA VAL A 350 -9.01 -26.30 -11.78
C VAL A 350 -8.02 -25.14 -11.92
N ASP A 351 -7.53 -24.88 -13.14
CA ASP A 351 -6.63 -23.75 -13.42
C ASP A 351 -7.30 -22.41 -13.10
N PHE A 352 -8.61 -22.28 -13.37
CA PHE A 352 -9.37 -21.08 -13.04
C PHE A 352 -9.43 -20.89 -11.51
N GLU A 353 -9.83 -21.93 -10.78
CA GLU A 353 -9.95 -21.89 -9.32
C GLU A 353 -8.60 -21.61 -8.64
N GLN A 354 -7.51 -22.21 -9.12
CA GLN A 354 -6.16 -21.95 -8.60
C GLN A 354 -5.69 -20.51 -8.87
N ARG A 355 -6.04 -19.92 -10.01
CA ARG A 355 -5.71 -18.51 -10.32
C ARG A 355 -6.48 -17.57 -9.39
N GLU A 356 -7.78 -17.78 -9.19
CA GLU A 356 -8.60 -17.01 -8.26
C GLU A 356 -8.11 -17.17 -6.82
N GLY A 357 -7.77 -18.40 -6.42
CA GLY A 357 -7.26 -18.76 -5.09
C GLY A 357 -5.93 -18.10 -4.72
N ARG A 358 -5.23 -17.44 -5.65
CA ARG A 358 -4.04 -16.62 -5.33
C ARG A 358 -4.40 -15.27 -4.70
N ILE A 359 -5.65 -14.83 -4.86
CA ILE A 359 -6.18 -13.56 -4.35
C ILE A 359 -7.29 -13.80 -3.33
N ALA A 360 -8.16 -14.80 -3.54
CA ALA A 360 -9.23 -15.15 -2.62
C ALA A 360 -8.69 -15.91 -1.39
N ARG A 361 -8.07 -15.17 -0.45
CA ARG A 361 -7.44 -15.72 0.76
C ARG A 361 -7.77 -14.91 2.01
N TYR A 362 -7.43 -15.51 3.16
CA TYR A 362 -7.41 -14.85 4.46
C TYR A 362 -6.66 -13.51 4.39
N ALA A 363 -7.17 -12.49 5.08
CA ALA A 363 -6.60 -11.14 5.11
C ALA A 363 -6.42 -10.43 3.74
N SER A 364 -7.07 -10.92 2.68
CA SER A 364 -7.09 -10.23 1.38
C SER A 364 -7.71 -8.84 1.48
N ILE A 365 -7.36 -7.93 0.56
CA ILE A 365 -7.93 -6.56 0.53
C ILE A 365 -9.46 -6.57 0.47
N CYS A 366 -10.08 -7.58 -0.16
CA CYS A 366 -11.54 -7.67 -0.27
C CYS A 366 -12.17 -8.04 1.08
N VAL A 367 -11.58 -8.99 1.82
CA VAL A 367 -11.96 -9.29 3.21
C VAL A 367 -11.80 -8.06 4.08
N ARG A 368 -10.65 -7.36 4.00
CA ARG A 368 -10.36 -6.18 4.82
C ARG A 368 -11.35 -5.03 4.56
N ARG A 369 -11.67 -4.77 3.30
CA ARG A 369 -12.69 -3.77 2.92
C ARG A 369 -14.07 -4.14 3.44
N ALA A 370 -14.44 -5.42 3.44
CA ALA A 370 -15.71 -5.87 3.97
C ALA A 370 -15.75 -5.75 5.52
N LEU A 371 -14.66 -6.14 6.21
CA LEU A 371 -14.53 -5.96 7.66
C LEU A 371 -14.57 -4.48 8.07
N ALA A 372 -13.86 -3.61 7.35
CA ALA A 372 -13.86 -2.18 7.62
C ALA A 372 -15.25 -1.55 7.48
N LYS A 373 -16.10 -2.08 6.57
CA LYS A 373 -17.50 -1.66 6.45
C LYS A 373 -18.39 -2.20 7.57
N ALA A 374 -18.17 -3.45 7.99
CA ALA A 374 -18.94 -4.08 9.06
C ALA A 374 -18.61 -3.48 10.45
N HIS A 375 -17.40 -2.96 10.62
CA HIS A 375 -16.84 -2.49 11.89
C HIS A 375 -16.37 -1.03 11.83
N ASP A 376 -17.04 -0.17 11.07
CA ASP A 376 -16.63 1.21 10.79
C ASP A 376 -16.64 2.14 12.04
N ARG A 377 -17.32 1.73 13.11
CA ARG A 377 -17.48 2.46 14.38
C ARG A 377 -16.68 1.87 15.54
N VAL A 378 -15.71 1.00 15.27
CA VAL A 378 -14.86 0.43 16.33
C VAL A 378 -14.06 1.53 17.03
N ALA A 379 -14.20 1.60 18.35
CA ALA A 379 -13.37 2.45 19.18
C ALA A 379 -11.96 1.86 19.30
N PHE A 380 -10.96 2.73 19.24
CA PHE A 380 -9.56 2.40 19.47
C PHE A 380 -8.94 3.44 20.42
N ALA A 381 -7.95 3.01 21.20
CA ALA A 381 -7.21 3.86 22.11
C ALA A 381 -6.21 4.76 21.36
N GLU A 382 -5.69 5.78 22.04
CA GLU A 382 -4.56 6.56 21.51
C GLU A 382 -3.36 5.65 21.27
N TRP A 383 -2.62 5.89 20.18
CA TRP A 383 -1.49 5.06 19.75
C TRP A 383 -1.82 3.60 19.40
N GLN A 384 -3.10 3.23 19.34
CA GLN A 384 -3.54 1.94 18.84
C GLN A 384 -3.83 2.02 17.33
N SER A 385 -3.45 0.99 16.57
CA SER A 385 -3.82 0.90 15.16
C SER A 385 -5.35 0.70 15.02
N PRO A 386 -6.06 1.56 14.26
CA PRO A 386 -7.48 1.37 13.97
C PRO A 386 -7.76 0.05 13.25
N PHE A 387 -6.85 -0.38 12.36
CA PHE A 387 -7.00 -1.63 11.62
C PHE A 387 -6.81 -2.85 12.52
N ALA A 388 -5.88 -2.81 13.47
CA ALA A 388 -5.75 -3.85 14.48
C ALA A 388 -7.02 -3.95 15.35
N ALA A 389 -7.62 -2.81 15.71
CA ALA A 389 -8.88 -2.78 16.46
C ALA A 389 -10.05 -3.37 15.66
N ILE A 390 -10.17 -3.05 14.36
CA ILE A 390 -11.16 -3.64 13.45
C ILE A 390 -10.99 -5.17 13.38
N LEU A 391 -9.75 -5.66 13.21
CA LEU A 391 -9.46 -7.09 13.11
C LEU A 391 -9.77 -7.82 14.44
N ALA A 392 -9.45 -7.19 15.58
CA ALA A 392 -9.79 -7.72 16.90
C ALA A 392 -11.31 -7.77 17.13
N ALA A 393 -12.03 -6.70 16.77
CA ALA A 393 -13.48 -6.63 16.88
C ALA A 393 -14.18 -7.68 15.99
N ALA A 394 -13.71 -7.86 14.75
CA ALA A 394 -14.22 -8.87 13.84
C ALA A 394 -14.02 -10.30 14.38
N ARG A 395 -12.85 -10.58 14.97
CA ARG A 395 -12.55 -11.87 15.58
C ARG A 395 -13.40 -12.15 16.83
N ALA A 396 -13.75 -11.11 17.59
CA ALA A 396 -14.56 -11.22 18.79
C ALA A 396 -16.07 -11.24 18.51
N ALA A 397 -16.50 -10.86 17.31
CA ALA A 397 -17.91 -10.85 16.94
C ALA A 397 -18.49 -12.28 16.98
N PRO A 398 -19.71 -12.46 17.52
CA PRO A 398 -20.37 -13.76 17.51
C PRO A 398 -20.57 -14.22 16.06
N GLY A 399 -20.21 -15.47 15.77
CA GLY A 399 -20.45 -16.06 14.46
C GLY A 399 -21.94 -16.28 14.21
N GLU A 400 -22.39 -16.07 12.98
CA GLU A 400 -23.73 -16.48 12.54
C GLU A 400 -23.76 -17.98 12.23
N GLY A 401 -24.87 -18.65 12.56
CA GLY A 401 -25.10 -20.07 12.25
C GLY A 401 -24.42 -21.05 13.23
N LEU A 402 -24.10 -22.26 12.75
CA LEU A 402 -23.61 -23.40 13.55
C LEU A 402 -22.16 -23.28 14.07
N GLY A 403 -21.61 -22.07 14.19
CA GLY A 403 -20.23 -21.85 14.66
C GLY A 403 -19.12 -22.22 13.66
N LEU A 404 -19.46 -22.68 12.45
CA LEU A 404 -18.51 -22.95 11.36
C LEU A 404 -18.22 -21.73 10.48
N ALA A 405 -18.96 -20.63 10.67
CA ALA A 405 -18.75 -19.39 9.95
C ALA A 405 -17.41 -18.76 10.34
N ARG A 406 -16.60 -18.44 9.32
CA ARG A 406 -15.28 -17.84 9.50
C ARG A 406 -15.44 -16.32 9.60
N TRP A 407 -14.98 -15.70 10.68
CA TRP A 407 -15.01 -14.23 10.84
C TRP A 407 -14.29 -13.49 9.71
N TRP A 408 -13.36 -14.16 9.02
CA TRP A 408 -12.62 -13.62 7.87
C TRP A 408 -13.27 -13.86 6.50
N ALA A 409 -14.54 -14.25 6.46
CA ALA A 409 -15.33 -14.40 5.24
C ALA A 409 -16.65 -13.61 5.30
N PRO A 410 -16.62 -12.30 5.63
CA PRO A 410 -17.84 -11.48 5.70
C PRO A 410 -18.54 -11.37 4.33
N PRO A 411 -19.85 -11.01 4.29
CA PRO A 411 -20.54 -10.79 3.02
C PRO A 411 -19.78 -9.80 2.11
N GLY A 412 -19.65 -10.15 0.83
CA GLY A 412 -18.96 -9.30 -0.16
C GLY A 412 -17.43 -9.32 -0.12
N HIS A 413 -16.81 -10.29 0.56
CA HIS A 413 -15.35 -10.43 0.64
C HIS A 413 -14.66 -10.97 -0.63
N LEU A 414 -15.40 -11.24 -1.70
CA LEU A 414 -14.88 -11.92 -2.89
C LEU A 414 -14.09 -10.96 -3.80
N PRO A 415 -12.90 -11.37 -4.30
CA PRO A 415 -12.18 -10.63 -5.33
C PRO A 415 -12.96 -10.51 -6.64
N SER A 416 -12.62 -9.51 -7.47
CA SER A 416 -13.21 -9.41 -8.80
C SER A 416 -12.37 -10.16 -9.83
N SER A 417 -13.03 -11.09 -10.53
CA SER A 417 -12.47 -11.81 -11.67
C SER A 417 -12.88 -11.14 -12.97
N VAL A 418 -11.92 -10.81 -13.82
CA VAL A 418 -12.13 -10.12 -15.09
C VAL A 418 -11.62 -10.96 -16.24
N THR A 419 -12.47 -11.18 -17.24
CA THR A 419 -12.13 -11.87 -18.48
C THR A 419 -12.51 -10.98 -19.66
N PHE A 420 -11.70 -10.99 -20.72
CA PHE A 420 -12.03 -10.30 -21.96
C PHE A 420 -12.91 -11.19 -22.84
N ALA A 421 -14.13 -10.75 -23.11
CA ALA A 421 -15.00 -11.35 -24.11
C ALA A 421 -15.07 -10.42 -25.33
N LEU A 422 -14.61 -10.90 -26.48
CA LEU A 422 -14.80 -10.19 -27.75
C LEU A 422 -16.14 -10.63 -28.36
N PRO A 423 -16.98 -9.69 -28.83
CA PRO A 423 -18.20 -10.03 -29.55
C PRO A 423 -17.92 -11.00 -30.69
N PHE A 424 -18.82 -11.97 -30.89
CA PHE A 424 -18.72 -13.01 -31.92
C PHE A 424 -17.47 -13.93 -31.84
N SER A 425 -16.75 -13.92 -30.73
CA SER A 425 -15.64 -14.87 -30.52
C SER A 425 -16.12 -16.19 -29.90
N LEU A 426 -15.43 -17.28 -30.24
CA LEU A 426 -15.56 -18.57 -29.55
C LEU A 426 -15.28 -18.46 -28.03
N GLY A 427 -14.61 -17.39 -27.60
CA GLY A 427 -14.31 -17.13 -26.20
C GLY A 427 -15.55 -16.99 -25.33
N THR A 428 -16.65 -16.43 -25.85
CA THR A 428 -17.90 -16.27 -25.09
C THR A 428 -18.55 -17.61 -24.78
N LYS A 429 -18.62 -18.51 -25.78
CA LYS A 429 -19.14 -19.88 -25.59
C LYS A 429 -18.27 -20.65 -24.60
N ARG A 430 -16.95 -20.59 -24.78
CA ARG A 430 -15.99 -21.25 -23.89
C ARG A 430 -16.05 -20.74 -22.46
N LEU A 431 -16.29 -19.45 -22.25
CA LEU A 431 -16.45 -18.88 -20.92
C LEU A 431 -17.73 -19.40 -20.22
N ALA A 432 -18.82 -19.60 -20.97
CA ALA A 432 -20.04 -20.20 -20.42
C ALA A 432 -19.79 -21.65 -19.98
N GLU A 433 -19.21 -22.46 -20.87
CA GLU A 433 -18.84 -23.86 -20.57
C GLU A 433 -17.92 -23.96 -19.35
N LEU A 434 -16.89 -23.11 -19.28
CA LEU A 434 -15.96 -23.08 -18.15
C LEU A 434 -16.65 -22.71 -16.82
N ARG A 435 -17.68 -21.85 -16.84
CA ARG A 435 -18.44 -21.51 -15.63
C ARG A 435 -19.26 -22.69 -15.14
N ASP A 436 -19.90 -23.42 -16.04
CA ASP A 436 -20.70 -24.60 -15.71
C ASP A 436 -19.80 -25.73 -15.17
N ASP A 437 -18.65 -25.96 -15.82
CA ASP A 437 -17.63 -26.89 -15.35
C ASP A 437 -17.10 -26.51 -13.95
N LEU A 438 -16.93 -25.21 -13.68
CA LEU A 438 -16.46 -24.73 -12.39
C LEU A 438 -17.48 -24.89 -11.27
N VAL A 439 -18.78 -24.74 -11.55
CA VAL A 439 -19.84 -25.07 -10.59
C VAL A 439 -19.83 -26.57 -10.28
N THR A 440 -19.73 -27.41 -11.30
CA THR A 440 -19.67 -28.86 -11.16
C THR A 440 -18.47 -29.29 -10.33
N TYR A 441 -17.28 -28.77 -10.66
CA TYR A 441 -16.04 -28.99 -9.91
C TYR A 441 -16.20 -28.59 -8.43
N ARG A 442 -16.77 -27.42 -8.14
CA ARG A 442 -16.98 -26.95 -6.75
C ARG A 442 -17.96 -27.81 -5.97
N LEU A 443 -18.96 -28.40 -6.60
CA LEU A 443 -19.90 -29.33 -5.95
C LEU A 443 -19.25 -30.68 -5.62
N ALA A 444 -18.31 -31.12 -6.47
CA ALA A 444 -17.54 -32.32 -6.26
C ALA A 444 -16.50 -32.19 -5.14
N LEU A 445 -16.07 -30.96 -4.79
CA LEU A 445 -15.17 -30.72 -3.68
C LEU A 445 -15.79 -31.19 -2.35
N GLY A 446 -15.05 -32.03 -1.63
CA GLY A 446 -15.49 -32.59 -0.35
C GLY A 446 -16.38 -33.83 -0.47
N GLN A 447 -16.71 -34.28 -1.69
CA GLN A 447 -17.38 -35.56 -1.89
C GLN A 447 -16.40 -36.73 -1.74
N PRO A 448 -16.86 -37.94 -1.36
CA PRO A 448 -16.00 -39.13 -1.21
C PRO A 448 -15.25 -39.49 -2.51
N GLU A 449 -15.91 -39.38 -3.67
CA GLU A 449 -15.34 -39.68 -4.98
C GLU A 449 -15.61 -38.53 -5.98
N PRO A 450 -14.87 -37.41 -5.90
CA PRO A 450 -15.17 -36.19 -6.65
C PRO A 450 -15.26 -36.41 -8.17
N LYS A 451 -14.31 -37.14 -8.75
CA LYS A 451 -14.27 -37.40 -10.20
C LYS A 451 -15.51 -38.17 -10.69
N ARG A 452 -15.91 -39.21 -9.96
CA ARG A 452 -17.10 -40.00 -10.30
C ARG A 452 -18.37 -39.19 -10.12
N PHE A 453 -18.42 -38.28 -9.14
CA PHE A 453 -19.54 -37.36 -8.97
C PHE A 453 -19.65 -36.36 -10.14
N GLU A 454 -18.52 -35.81 -10.61
CA GLU A 454 -18.50 -34.97 -11.82
C GLU A 454 -18.95 -35.75 -13.07
N GLU A 455 -18.46 -36.98 -13.24
CA GLU A 455 -18.87 -37.87 -14.34
C GLU A 455 -20.37 -38.20 -14.26
N LEU A 456 -20.93 -38.42 -13.07
CA LEU A 456 -22.35 -38.67 -12.85
C LEU A 456 -23.19 -37.47 -13.25
N ILE A 457 -22.84 -36.25 -12.80
CA ILE A 457 -23.53 -35.02 -13.17
C ILE A 457 -23.53 -34.85 -14.69
N LYS A 458 -22.38 -35.05 -15.33
CA LYS A 458 -22.22 -34.91 -16.78
C LYS A 458 -22.98 -35.98 -17.56
N HIS A 459 -22.95 -37.23 -17.10
CA HIS A 459 -23.62 -38.36 -17.75
C HIS A 459 -25.14 -38.20 -17.75
N PHE A 460 -25.71 -37.79 -16.61
CA PHE A 460 -27.17 -37.62 -16.46
C PHE A 460 -27.67 -36.21 -16.84
N GLY A 461 -26.79 -35.29 -17.24
CA GLY A 461 -27.15 -33.93 -17.61
C GLY A 461 -27.86 -33.17 -16.48
N LEU A 462 -27.45 -33.40 -15.23
CA LEU A 462 -28.11 -32.81 -14.06
C LEU A 462 -27.92 -31.30 -14.05
N ASP A 463 -29.00 -30.57 -13.80
CA ASP A 463 -28.92 -29.13 -13.59
C ASP A 463 -28.27 -28.79 -12.23
N GLN A 464 -27.92 -27.52 -12.02
CA GLN A 464 -27.22 -27.09 -10.80
C GLN A 464 -28.02 -27.35 -9.52
N ARG A 465 -29.36 -27.41 -9.58
CA ARG A 465 -30.22 -27.63 -8.41
C ARG A 465 -30.24 -29.12 -8.05
N ALA A 466 -30.43 -29.99 -9.04
CA ALA A 466 -30.41 -31.44 -8.87
C ALA A 466 -29.03 -31.92 -8.40
N ALA A 467 -27.95 -31.41 -9.01
CA ALA A 467 -26.59 -31.72 -8.58
C ALA A 467 -26.31 -31.29 -7.12
N ARG A 468 -26.82 -30.12 -6.70
CA ARG A 468 -26.71 -29.65 -5.31
C ARG A 468 -27.50 -30.52 -4.32
N ALA A 469 -28.67 -31.01 -4.70
CA ALA A 469 -29.49 -31.86 -3.83
C ALA A 469 -28.82 -33.21 -3.55
N LEU A 470 -28.00 -33.71 -4.48
CA LEU A 470 -27.23 -34.95 -4.33
C LEU A 470 -25.89 -34.76 -3.61
N ALA A 471 -25.38 -33.53 -3.54
CA ALA A 471 -24.10 -33.22 -2.92
C ALA A 471 -24.21 -33.21 -1.40
N LEU A 472 -23.22 -33.78 -0.70
CA LEU A 472 -23.08 -33.58 0.75
C LEU A 472 -22.87 -32.08 1.03
N ASN A 473 -23.81 -31.47 1.77
CA ASN A 473 -23.74 -30.06 2.13
C ASN A 473 -23.16 -29.89 3.55
N LEU A 474 -21.90 -29.48 3.63
CA LEU A 474 -21.20 -29.17 4.88
C LEU A 474 -21.09 -27.66 5.15
N SER A 475 -21.83 -26.83 4.40
CA SER A 475 -21.79 -25.38 4.62
C SER A 475 -22.46 -25.01 5.96
N PRO A 476 -21.94 -23.97 6.67
CA PRO A 476 -22.69 -23.39 7.78
C PRO A 476 -24.04 -22.92 7.25
N ALA A 477 -25.14 -23.29 7.93
CA ALA A 477 -26.47 -22.82 7.59
C ALA A 477 -26.53 -21.30 7.77
N VAL A 478 -26.22 -20.56 6.71
CA VAL A 478 -26.58 -19.15 6.57
C VAL A 478 -28.06 -19.16 6.21
N ALA A 479 -28.89 -18.46 6.98
CA ALA A 479 -30.28 -18.24 6.61
C ALA A 479 -30.29 -17.68 5.18
N LEU A 480 -30.83 -18.47 4.25
CA LEU A 480 -30.98 -18.08 2.86
C LEU A 480 -32.04 -16.98 2.81
N ASP A 481 -31.64 -15.73 3.02
CA ASP A 481 -32.42 -14.64 2.45
C ASP A 481 -32.27 -14.73 0.93
N ASP A 482 -33.41 -14.93 0.30
CA ASP A 482 -33.60 -15.19 -1.12
C ASP A 482 -33.09 -14.01 -1.98
N HIS A 483 -31.79 -14.00 -2.26
CA HIS A 483 -31.18 -13.15 -3.28
C HIS A 483 -31.25 -13.82 -4.66
N SER A 484 -32.43 -14.28 -5.05
CA SER A 484 -32.81 -14.30 -6.45
C SER A 484 -33.14 -12.86 -6.88
N SER A 485 -32.62 -12.46 -8.05
CA SER A 485 -32.79 -11.13 -8.70
C SER A 485 -31.87 -9.98 -8.22
N ARG A 486 -30.65 -9.93 -8.77
CA ARG A 486 -30.01 -8.68 -9.24
C ARG A 486 -28.88 -9.00 -10.23
N VAL A 487 -29.26 -9.58 -11.36
CA VAL A 487 -28.47 -9.45 -12.59
C VAL A 487 -28.74 -8.04 -13.12
N THR A 488 -27.87 -7.08 -12.79
CA THR A 488 -27.83 -5.83 -13.54
C THR A 488 -27.01 -6.06 -14.80
N THR A 489 -27.69 -6.41 -15.88
CA THR A 489 -27.23 -6.08 -17.24
C THR A 489 -27.34 -4.56 -17.39
N LYS A 490 -26.21 -3.87 -17.51
CA LYS A 490 -26.20 -2.53 -18.11
C LYS A 490 -26.08 -2.73 -19.62
N GLY A 491 -27.10 -2.26 -20.35
CA GLY A 491 -27.04 -2.04 -21.80
C GLY A 491 -26.07 -0.93 -22.18
#